data_AF-A0A843IA65-F1
#
_entry.id   AF-A0A843IA65-F1
#
_cell.length_a   1.000
_cell.length_b   1.000
_cell.length_c   1.000
_cell.angle_alpha   90.00
_cell.angle_beta   90.00
_cell.angle_gamma   90.00
#
_symmetry.space_group_name_H-M   'P 1'
#
loop_
_entity.id
_entity.type
_entity.pdbx_description
1 polymer ?
#
loop_
_entity_poly.entity_id
_entity_poly.type
_entity_poly.pdbx_seq_one_letter_code
_entity_poly.pdbx_strand_id
1 'polypeptide(L)'
;MKLIARGAEADLYEVDWFGLSRAVVKLRRPKAYRDPDLDRAIRRRRTLNEVKLMSKANEAGVKVPAVYFFHPDEAVIIMEFVEGPTAKALLEGGHVEVLRDVGRNVALLHRSGIVHG
;
A
#
# COMPACT_ATOMS: atom_id res chain seq x y z
N MET A 1 -4.43 -16.71 -7.57
CA MET A 1 -3.59 -15.59 -7.08
C MET A 1 -2.21 -15.72 -7.69
N LYS A 2 -1.65 -14.63 -8.24
CA LYS A 2 -0.30 -14.60 -8.84
C LYS A 2 0.59 -13.63 -8.06
N LEU A 3 1.75 -14.08 -7.56
CA LEU A 3 2.70 -13.17 -6.89
C LEU A 3 3.25 -12.18 -7.91
N ILE A 4 3.10 -10.88 -7.64
CA ILE A 4 3.59 -9.81 -8.52
C ILE A 4 4.78 -9.06 -7.92
N ALA A 5 4.88 -9.01 -6.60
CA ALA A 5 6.02 -8.42 -5.92
C ALA A 5 6.22 -9.04 -4.54
N ARG A 6 7.47 -9.20 -4.13
CA ARG A 6 7.85 -9.62 -2.77
C ARG A 6 8.66 -8.51 -2.12
N GLY A 7 8.11 -7.90 -1.07
CA GLY A 7 8.77 -6.89 -0.29
C GLY A 7 9.34 -7.44 1.02
N ALA A 8 10.14 -6.62 1.71
CA ALA A 8 10.64 -6.95 3.04
C ALA A 8 9.51 -7.11 4.07
N GLU A 9 8.38 -6.44 3.88
CA GLU A 9 7.28 -6.42 4.84
C GLU A 9 6.02 -7.16 4.36
N ALA A 10 5.73 -7.11 3.06
CA ALA A 10 4.52 -7.68 2.49
C ALA A 10 4.78 -8.30 1.11
N ASP A 11 4.05 -9.36 0.81
CA ASP A 11 3.90 -9.91 -0.53
C ASP A 11 2.67 -9.28 -1.19
N LEU A 12 2.77 -8.98 -2.48
CA LEU A 12 1.66 -8.50 -3.31
C LEU A 12 1.24 -9.60 -4.29
N TYR A 13 -0.05 -9.90 -4.33
CA TYR A 13 -0.63 -10.88 -5.24
C TYR A 13 -1.70 -10.23 -6.11
N GLU A 14 -1.67 -10.48 -7.40
CA GLU A 14 -2.76 -10.16 -8.31
C GLU A 14 -3.86 -11.23 -8.21
N VAL A 15 -5.11 -10.80 -8.14
CA VAL A 15 -6.29 -11.64 -7.96
C VAL A 15 -7.50 -11.09 -8.73
N ASP A 16 -8.40 -11.99 -9.10
CA ASP A 16 -9.79 -11.63 -9.40
C ASP A 16 -10.56 -11.41 -8.09
N TRP A 17 -11.36 -10.35 -8.02
CA TRP A 17 -12.11 -9.99 -6.81
C TRP A 17 -13.51 -9.49 -7.15
N PHE A 18 -14.54 -10.29 -6.85
CA PHE A 18 -15.96 -9.92 -7.03
C PHE A 18 -16.28 -9.26 -8.39
N GLY A 19 -15.85 -9.87 -9.49
CA GLY A 19 -16.09 -9.35 -10.84
C GLY A 19 -15.09 -8.27 -11.30
N LEU A 20 -14.20 -7.82 -10.42
CA LEU A 20 -13.01 -7.05 -10.83
C LEU A 20 -11.93 -8.02 -11.29
N SER A 21 -11.55 -7.92 -12.56
CA SER A 21 -10.54 -8.79 -13.17
C SER A 21 -9.12 -8.55 -12.67
N ARG A 22 -8.86 -7.42 -12.00
CA ARG A 22 -7.53 -7.06 -11.48
C ARG A 22 -7.62 -6.33 -10.15
N ALA A 23 -7.33 -7.03 -9.06
CA ALA A 23 -7.14 -6.48 -7.72
C ALA A 23 -5.78 -6.95 -7.14
N VAL A 24 -5.31 -6.27 -6.11
CA VAL A 24 -4.08 -6.61 -5.38
C VAL A 24 -4.40 -7.02 -3.96
N VAL A 25 -3.93 -8.20 -3.57
CA VAL A 25 -3.84 -8.62 -2.17
C VAL A 25 -2.46 -8.29 -1.64
N LYS A 26 -2.40 -7.41 -0.64
CA LYS A 26 -1.21 -7.11 0.15
C LYS A 26 -1.26 -7.92 1.45
N LEU A 27 -0.35 -8.87 1.58
CA LEU A 27 -0.28 -9.81 2.70
C LEU A 27 1.02 -9.62 3.49
N ARG A 28 0.91 -9.28 4.78
CA ARG A 28 2.09 -9.15 5.66
C ARG A 28 2.45 -10.51 6.26
N ARG A 29 3.56 -11.08 5.79
CA ARG A 29 4.05 -12.37 6.26
C ARG A 29 4.62 -12.27 7.68
N PRO A 30 4.42 -13.30 8.53
CA PRO A 30 5.05 -13.36 9.84
C PRO A 30 6.58 -13.24 9.76
N LYS A 31 7.18 -12.61 10.77
CA LYS A 31 8.64 -12.51 10.91
C LYS A 31 9.14 -13.45 11.99
N ALA A 32 9.79 -14.53 11.59
CA ALA A 32 10.26 -15.59 12.49
C ALA A 32 11.29 -15.12 13.53
N TYR A 33 11.94 -13.98 13.31
CA TYR A 33 12.88 -13.40 14.27
C TYR A 33 12.20 -12.63 15.43
N ARG A 34 10.87 -12.44 15.39
CA ARG A 34 10.11 -11.74 16.43
C ARG A 34 9.34 -12.74 17.29
N ASP A 35 9.06 -12.34 18.51
CA ASP A 35 8.03 -13.00 19.32
C ASP A 35 6.69 -13.04 18.54
N PRO A 36 5.98 -14.19 18.52
CA PRO A 36 4.76 -14.36 17.73
C PRO A 36 3.64 -13.36 18.06
N ASP A 37 3.46 -13.02 19.34
CA ASP A 37 2.40 -12.11 19.77
C ASP A 37 2.75 -10.67 19.40
N LEU A 38 4.03 -10.30 19.58
CA LEU A 38 4.55 -9.02 19.11
C LEU A 38 4.39 -8.88 17.58
N ASP A 39 4.75 -9.90 16.80
CA ASP A 39 4.63 -9.85 15.35
C ASP A 39 3.18 -9.73 14.89
N ARG A 40 2.27 -10.49 15.51
CA ARG A 40 0.82 -10.39 15.26
C ARG A 40 0.31 -8.97 15.54
N ALA A 41 0.66 -8.41 16.71
CA ALA A 41 0.26 -7.06 17.09
C ALA A 41 0.80 -5.99 16.12
N ILE A 42 2.07 -6.10 15.71
CA ILE A 42 2.69 -5.19 14.74
C ILE A 42 1.98 -5.27 13.39
N ARG A 43 1.81 -6.48 12.84
CA ARG A 43 1.18 -6.66 11.53
C ARG A 43 -0.25 -6.14 11.52
N ARG A 44 -1.05 -6.49 12.54
CA ARG A 44 -2.41 -6.01 12.72
C ARG A 44 -2.50 -4.48 12.77
N ARG A 45 -1.67 -3.85 13.61
CA ARG A 45 -1.62 -2.39 13.75
C ARG A 45 -1.23 -1.72 12.43
N ARG A 46 -0.24 -2.25 11.71
CA ARG A 46 0.20 -1.69 10.43
C ARG A 46 -0.86 -1.83 9.33
N THR A 47 -1.55 -2.97 9.25
CA THR A 47 -2.69 -3.15 8.34
C THR A 47 -3.80 -2.14 8.60
N LEU A 48 -4.20 -1.94 9.87
CA LEU A 48 -5.21 -0.94 10.23
C LEU A 48 -4.76 0.49 9.92
N ASN A 49 -3.53 0.84 10.29
CA ASN A 49 -3.01 2.18 10.08
C ASN A 49 -2.91 2.50 8.59
N GLU A 50 -2.48 1.55 7.76
CA GLU A 50 -2.37 1.76 6.32
C GLU A 50 -3.74 2.05 5.68
N VAL A 51 -4.77 1.25 5.96
CA VAL A 51 -6.13 1.48 5.45
C VAL A 51 -6.67 2.83 5.90
N LYS A 52 -6.50 3.18 7.19
CA LYS A 52 -6.95 4.47 7.74
C LYS A 52 -6.24 5.65 7.06
N LEU A 53 -4.92 5.55 6.90
CA LEU A 53 -4.12 6.61 6.26
C LEU A 53 -4.44 6.75 4.78
N MET A 54 -4.70 5.64 4.07
CA MET A 54 -5.15 5.68 2.68
C MET A 54 -6.51 6.40 2.56
N SER A 55 -7.50 6.07 3.40
CA SER A 55 -8.79 6.78 3.39
C SER A 55 -8.62 8.28 3.61
N LYS A 56 -7.87 8.66 4.65
CA LYS A 56 -7.62 10.07 4.97
C LYS A 56 -6.84 10.80 3.87
N ALA A 57 -5.87 10.13 3.25
CA ALA A 57 -5.12 10.68 2.11
C ALA A 57 -6.02 10.90 0.88
N ASN A 58 -6.92 9.96 0.61
CA ASN A 58 -7.91 10.08 -0.46
C ASN A 58 -8.84 11.27 -0.24
N GLU A 59 -9.35 11.43 0.99
CA GLU A 59 -10.17 12.60 1.39
C GLU A 59 -9.42 13.93 1.24
N ALA A 60 -8.10 13.92 1.41
CA ALA A 60 -7.22 15.07 1.19
C ALA A 60 -6.87 15.33 -0.29
N GLY A 61 -7.43 14.56 -1.23
CA GLY A 61 -7.21 14.68 -2.67
C GLY A 61 -5.93 14.01 -3.18
N VAL A 62 -5.26 13.19 -2.36
CA VAL A 62 -4.11 12.39 -2.80
C VAL A 62 -4.63 11.12 -3.48
N LYS A 63 -4.16 10.87 -4.71
CA LYS A 63 -4.52 9.65 -5.44
C LYS A 63 -3.87 8.44 -4.78
N VAL A 64 -4.68 7.61 -4.15
CA VAL A 64 -4.29 6.32 -3.55
C VAL A 64 -5.16 5.20 -4.12
N PRO A 65 -4.70 3.94 -4.11
CA PRO A 65 -5.52 2.81 -4.52
C PRO A 65 -6.82 2.73 -3.71
N ALA A 66 -7.94 2.42 -4.37
CA ALA A 66 -9.19 2.13 -3.65
C ALA A 66 -9.04 0.86 -2.79
N VAL A 67 -9.45 0.91 -1.53
CA VAL A 67 -9.47 -0.27 -0.64
C VAL A 67 -10.80 -1.00 -0.83
N TYR A 68 -10.75 -2.25 -1.27
CA TYR A 68 -11.94 -3.08 -1.46
C TYR A 68 -12.29 -3.88 -0.20
N PHE A 69 -11.28 -4.36 0.52
CA PHE A 69 -11.46 -5.15 1.73
C PHE A 69 -10.18 -5.13 2.59
N PHE A 70 -10.30 -5.40 3.89
CA PHE A 70 -9.14 -5.61 4.76
C PHE A 70 -9.49 -6.54 5.93
N HIS A 71 -8.52 -7.38 6.33
CA HIS A 71 -8.64 -8.29 7.47
C HIS A 71 -7.42 -8.12 8.39
N PRO A 72 -7.51 -7.27 9.42
CA PRO A 72 -6.37 -6.94 10.28
C PRO A 72 -5.73 -8.15 10.97
N ASP A 73 -6.53 -9.11 11.43
CA ASP A 73 -6.03 -10.27 12.18
C ASP A 73 -5.26 -11.26 11.28
N GLU A 74 -5.53 -11.22 9.97
CA GLU A 74 -4.82 -11.99 8.95
C GLU A 74 -3.75 -11.15 8.24
N ALA A 75 -3.65 -9.86 8.61
CA ALA A 75 -2.76 -8.87 8.01
C ALA A 75 -2.90 -8.76 6.48
N VAL A 76 -4.14 -8.75 6.01
CA VAL A 76 -4.53 -8.66 4.58
C VAL A 76 -5.18 -7.32 4.27
N ILE A 77 -4.81 -6.74 3.12
CA ILE A 77 -5.54 -5.66 2.44
C ILE A 77 -5.80 -6.11 1.01
N ILE A 78 -7.01 -5.94 0.52
CA ILE A 78 -7.39 -6.11 -0.89
C ILE A 78 -7.72 -4.74 -1.44
N MET A 79 -7.05 -4.35 -2.50
CA MET A 79 -7.11 -2.99 -3.04
C MET A 79 -6.98 -2.98 -4.56
N GLU A 80 -7.24 -1.82 -5.16
CA GLU A 80 -7.10 -1.57 -6.58
C GLU A 80 -5.70 -1.93 -7.11
N PHE A 81 -5.67 -2.59 -8.26
CA PHE A 81 -4.45 -2.72 -9.04
C PHE A 81 -4.22 -1.41 -9.81
N VAL A 82 -3.11 -0.72 -9.52
CA VAL A 82 -2.73 0.49 -10.24
C VAL A 82 -1.85 0.12 -11.43
N GLU A 83 -2.38 0.33 -12.63
CA GLU A 83 -1.65 0.18 -13.89
C GLU A 83 -0.59 1.28 -14.02
N GLY A 84 0.65 0.89 -14.34
CA GLY A 84 1.72 1.84 -14.67
C GLY A 84 3.06 1.55 -13.98
N PRO A 85 4.10 2.29 -14.35
CA PRO A 85 5.42 2.15 -13.75
C PRO A 85 5.46 2.74 -12.34
N THR A 86 6.39 2.25 -11.52
CA THR A 86 6.70 2.88 -10.23
C THR A 86 7.47 4.19 -10.45
N ALA A 87 7.41 5.11 -9.48
CA ALA A 87 8.23 6.31 -9.50
C ALA A 87 9.73 5.99 -9.63
N LYS A 88 10.21 4.90 -9.01
CA LYS A 88 11.58 4.42 -9.15
C LYS A 88 11.92 4.06 -10.61
N ALA A 89 11.07 3.26 -11.26
CA ALA A 89 11.30 2.84 -12.64
C ALA A 89 11.30 4.04 -13.61
N LEU A 90 10.42 5.02 -13.38
CA LEU A 90 10.43 6.27 -14.14
C LEU A 90 11.73 7.05 -13.96
N LEU A 91 12.21 7.20 -12.73
CA LEU A 91 13.48 7.88 -12.43
C LEU A 91 14.67 7.16 -13.06
N GLU A 92 14.72 5.83 -13.00
CA GLU A 92 15.75 5.02 -13.66
C GLU A 92 15.72 5.19 -15.19
N GLY A 93 14.54 5.45 -15.76
CA GLY A 93 14.35 5.80 -17.17
C GLY A 93 14.65 7.27 -17.52
N GLY A 94 15.08 8.09 -16.55
CA GLY A 94 15.41 9.51 -16.78
C GLY A 94 14.23 10.48 -16.66
N HIS A 95 13.05 10.01 -16.25
CA HIS A 95 11.84 10.82 -16.08
C HIS A 95 11.82 11.59 -14.75
N VAL A 96 12.73 12.56 -14.61
CA VAL A 96 12.90 13.35 -13.38
C VAL A 96 11.70 14.24 -13.05
N GLU A 97 10.86 14.55 -14.04
CA GLU A 97 9.64 15.34 -13.89
C GLU A 97 8.65 14.72 -12.89
N VAL A 98 8.68 13.38 -12.69
CA VAL A 98 7.84 12.68 -11.72
C VAL A 98 8.03 13.20 -10.29
N LEU A 99 9.21 13.75 -9.97
CA LEU A 99 9.49 14.31 -8.64
C LEU A 99 8.59 15.51 -8.31
N ARG A 100 8.13 16.27 -9.32
CA ARG A 100 7.17 17.35 -9.10
C ARG A 100 5.84 16.80 -8.58
N ASP A 101 5.40 15.67 -9.12
CA ASP A 101 4.14 15.03 -8.71
C ASP A 101 4.26 14.40 -7.32
N VAL A 102 5.40 13.77 -7.04
CA VAL A 102 5.74 13.29 -5.69
C VAL A 102 5.68 14.45 -4.69
N GLY A 103 6.35 15.57 -4.99
CA GLY A 103 6.36 16.75 -4.12
C GLY A 103 4.96 17.34 -3.89
N ARG A 104 4.13 17.41 -4.93
CA ARG A 104 2.72 17.86 -4.81
C ARG A 104 1.92 16.94 -3.88
N ASN A 105 2.02 15.62 -4.04
CA ASN A 105 1.31 14.66 -3.20
C ASN A 105 1.80 14.70 -1.75
N VAL A 106 3.11 14.83 -1.51
CA VAL A 106 3.68 15.00 -0.16
C VAL A 106 3.15 16.28 0.49
N ALA A 107 3.06 17.39 -0.24
CA ALA A 107 2.49 18.63 0.28
C ALA A 107 1.02 18.48 0.69
N LEU A 108 0.21 17.74 -0.08
CA LEU A 108 -1.18 17.43 0.27
C LEU A 108 -1.29 16.57 1.54
N LEU A 109 -0.44 15.54 1.67
CA LEU A 109 -0.36 14.72 2.88
C LEU A 109 -0.02 15.59 4.10
N HIS A 110 1.00 16.44 4.01
CA HIS A 110 1.41 17.28 5.13
C HIS A 110 0.34 18.31 5.53
N ARG A 111 -0.36 18.91 4.54
CA ARG A 111 -1.48 19.84 4.81
C ARG A 111 -2.67 19.17 5.51
N SER A 112 -2.85 17.87 5.32
CA SER A 112 -3.89 17.07 6.01
C SER A 112 -3.40 16.46 7.34
N GLY A 113 -2.19 16.82 7.80
CA GLY A 113 -1.60 16.31 9.03
C GLY A 113 -1.22 14.83 8.95
N ILE A 114 -0.90 14.34 7.76
CA ILE A 114 -0.35 13.00 7.54
C ILE A 114 1.16 13.12 7.33
N VAL A 115 1.94 12.41 8.15
CA VAL A 115 3.38 12.22 7.94
C VAL A 115 3.59 10.78 7.50
N HIS A 116 4.24 10.59 6.36
CA HIS A 116 4.59 9.27 5.82
C HIS A 116 6.10 9.04 6.00
N GLY A 117 6.49 7.90 6.57
CA GLY A 117 7.88 7.54 6.88
C GLY A 117 8.15 6.06 6.70
#